data_AF-A0A7S3QCH8-F1
#
_entry.id   AF-A0A7S3QCH8-F1
#
_cell.length_a   1.000
_cell.length_b   1.000
_cell.length_c   1.000
_cell.angle_alpha   90.00
_cell.angle_beta   90.00
_cell.angle_gamma   90.00
#
_symmetry.space_group_name_H-M   'P 1'
#
loop_
_entity.id
_entity.type
_entity.pdbx_description
1 polymer ?
#
loop_
_entity_poly.entity_id
_entity_poly.type
_entity_poly.pdbx_seq_one_letter_code
_entity_poly.pdbx_strand_id
1 'polypeptide(L)'
;MTTTTTTTTTTTMTRNANIHKTKMYSTSTTETEKVTIFGGDYAGHSATFSSIDGALIPVPNHYVPEAMVEWGQVPNGLECIVSEDLVEAENENDAKQMWERNVVTIMPEVGCGLDNLDTMKNQQFIPNENVNTISLKDVKAHAQVQAQAQAQVGVATAFLTDAKRRVECIFVVQEDNKDSDNGDYDDNTSISVSTSTTTRYRISINLHENNQLRSPIDMTKERKTSDESSKGTIAKGGGLDSRTVARLIGKEDFNKPFCNGNGYDVSRLEGKWTISNIDIDGKEDGNGSNDDDDGDDEIVVERGSDYWNNDNISTFTLPGNILVRFCKSSCLLEISLLQTSTGDDNDDDDDDSFMNRIVVTRNLEDDADGNVEYSMETKKG
;
A
#
# COMPACT_ATOMS: atom_id res chain seq x y z
N MET A 1 34.69 -33.34 -42.99
CA MET A 1 33.73 -33.43 -41.87
C MET A 1 34.55 -33.54 -40.61
N THR A 2 34.64 -32.44 -39.86
CA THR A 2 35.51 -32.31 -38.69
C THR A 2 34.61 -32.25 -37.47
N THR A 3 34.64 -33.28 -36.64
CA THR A 3 33.86 -33.39 -35.41
C THR A 3 34.63 -32.76 -34.27
N THR A 4 34.07 -31.71 -33.67
CA THR A 4 34.62 -31.05 -32.49
C THR A 4 33.90 -31.59 -31.25
N THR A 5 34.65 -32.21 -30.35
CA THR A 5 34.14 -32.75 -29.08
C THR A 5 34.34 -31.70 -27.99
N THR A 6 33.25 -31.29 -27.33
CA THR A 6 33.29 -30.36 -26.20
C THR A 6 33.18 -31.14 -24.89
N THR A 7 34.16 -30.97 -24.01
CA THR A 7 34.19 -31.58 -22.67
C THR A 7 33.74 -30.55 -21.64
N THR A 8 32.72 -30.85 -20.86
CA THR A 8 32.22 -29.99 -19.79
C THR A 8 32.68 -30.54 -18.44
N THR A 9 33.45 -29.76 -17.69
CA THR A 9 33.91 -30.09 -16.33
C THR A 9 32.95 -29.47 -15.32
N THR A 10 32.36 -30.29 -14.45
CA THR A 10 31.49 -29.85 -13.35
C THR A 10 32.29 -29.83 -12.05
N THR A 11 32.42 -28.65 -11.43
CA THR A 11 33.12 -28.48 -10.15
C THR A 11 32.08 -28.31 -9.04
N THR A 12 31.97 -29.31 -8.16
CA THR A 12 31.12 -29.27 -6.97
C THR A 12 31.87 -28.57 -5.84
N MET A 13 31.36 -27.45 -5.34
CA MET A 13 31.88 -26.79 -4.14
C MET A 13 30.94 -27.03 -2.94
N THR A 14 31.47 -27.66 -1.91
CA THR A 14 30.80 -27.88 -0.62
C THR A 14 31.17 -26.75 0.34
N ARG A 15 30.20 -25.94 0.77
CA ARG A 15 30.38 -24.92 1.83
C ARG A 15 29.96 -25.50 3.19
N ASN A 16 30.88 -25.49 4.15
CA ASN A 16 30.60 -25.73 5.56
C ASN A 16 30.20 -24.40 6.24
N ALA A 17 29.04 -24.36 6.89
CA ALA A 17 28.61 -23.24 7.71
C ALA A 17 28.97 -23.50 9.18
N ASN A 18 29.83 -22.65 9.75
CA ASN A 18 30.06 -22.55 11.19
C ASN A 18 29.10 -21.51 11.76
N ILE A 19 28.14 -21.95 12.58
CA ILE A 19 27.17 -21.09 13.27
C ILE A 19 27.76 -20.73 14.64
N HIS A 20 28.17 -19.47 14.83
CA HIS A 20 28.40 -18.91 16.16
C HIS A 20 27.11 -18.24 16.66
N LYS A 21 26.55 -18.78 17.75
CA LYS A 21 25.43 -18.19 18.49
C LYS A 21 25.97 -17.17 19.48
N THR A 22 25.80 -15.89 19.19
CA THR A 22 26.00 -14.80 20.16
C THR A 22 24.65 -14.46 20.79
N LYS A 23 24.49 -14.70 22.09
CA LYS A 23 23.32 -14.23 22.85
C LYS A 23 23.51 -12.75 23.17
N MET A 24 22.70 -11.88 22.57
CA MET A 24 22.54 -10.50 23.03
C MET A 24 21.43 -10.43 24.09
N TYR A 25 21.73 -9.76 25.19
CA TYR A 25 20.75 -9.33 26.18
C TYR A 25 20.17 -7.99 25.72
N SER A 26 18.87 -7.95 25.44
CA SER A 26 18.14 -6.73 25.07
C SER A 26 17.65 -6.01 26.33
N THR A 27 18.07 -4.77 26.51
CA THR A 27 17.46 -3.82 27.44
C THR A 27 16.22 -3.23 26.78
N SER A 28 15.04 -3.54 27.34
CA SER A 28 13.72 -3.08 26.91
C SER A 28 13.53 -1.60 27.24
N THR A 29 13.93 -0.71 26.33
CA THR A 29 13.30 0.60 26.18
C THR A 29 12.05 0.41 25.34
N THR A 30 10.89 0.89 25.82
CA THR A 30 9.64 0.94 25.07
C THR A 30 9.77 1.96 23.94
N GLU A 31 10.48 1.59 22.88
CA GLU A 31 10.43 2.32 21.62
C GLU A 31 9.04 2.09 21.02
N THR A 32 8.31 3.18 20.81
CA THR A 32 7.03 3.19 20.12
C THR A 32 7.24 2.54 18.75
N GLU A 33 6.63 1.38 18.52
CA GLU A 33 6.82 0.54 17.35
C GLU A 33 6.58 1.36 16.07
N LYS A 34 7.64 1.68 15.32
CA LYS A 34 7.56 2.50 14.11
C LYS A 34 6.82 1.70 13.03
N VAL A 35 5.75 2.26 12.45
CA VAL A 35 5.08 1.62 11.30
C VAL A 35 6.10 1.45 10.20
N THR A 36 6.42 0.21 9.88
CA THR A 36 7.30 -0.10 8.76
C THR A 36 6.44 -0.19 7.51
N ILE A 37 6.57 0.79 6.61
CA ILE A 37 5.79 0.85 5.35
C ILE A 37 6.32 -0.16 4.32
N PHE A 38 7.63 -0.28 4.28
CA PHE A 38 8.37 -1.23 3.47
C PHE A 38 8.95 -2.34 4.34
N GLY A 39 9.38 -3.42 3.70
CA GLY A 39 10.07 -4.52 4.37
C GLY A 39 9.11 -5.60 4.83
N GLY A 40 9.59 -6.84 4.76
CA GLY A 40 8.82 -8.03 5.11
C GLY A 40 8.13 -8.69 3.93
N ASP A 41 7.20 -9.59 4.24
CA ASP A 41 6.34 -10.24 3.26
C ASP A 41 4.89 -9.77 3.44
N TYR A 42 4.21 -9.64 2.30
CA TYR A 42 2.81 -9.27 2.20
C TYR A 42 2.13 -10.19 1.20
N ALA A 43 0.84 -10.45 1.41
CA ALA A 43 0.02 -11.21 0.47
C ALA A 43 -1.32 -10.51 0.27
N GLY A 44 -1.86 -10.59 -0.94
CA GLY A 44 -3.09 -9.89 -1.25
C GLY A 44 -3.57 -10.07 -2.68
N HIS A 45 -4.30 -9.09 -3.16
CA HIS A 45 -4.84 -9.06 -4.51
C HIS A 45 -4.35 -7.82 -5.25
N SER A 46 -4.09 -7.98 -6.54
CA SER A 46 -3.76 -6.91 -7.47
C SER A 46 -4.84 -6.80 -8.54
N ALA A 47 -5.31 -5.60 -8.80
CA ALA A 47 -6.31 -5.29 -9.82
C ALA A 47 -5.90 -4.08 -10.64
N THR A 48 -6.40 -4.03 -11.87
CA THR A 48 -6.10 -2.94 -12.81
C THR A 48 -7.33 -2.09 -13.08
N PHE A 49 -7.14 -0.78 -13.13
CA PHE A 49 -8.20 0.22 -13.29
C PHE A 49 -7.92 1.13 -14.47
N SER A 50 -8.99 1.56 -15.11
CA SER A 50 -8.96 2.57 -16.17
C SER A 50 -8.57 3.92 -15.58
N SER A 51 -7.58 4.58 -16.19
CA SER A 51 -7.18 5.93 -15.79
C SER A 51 -8.15 7.02 -16.29
N ILE A 52 -9.24 6.64 -16.97
CA ILE A 52 -10.23 7.56 -17.54
C ILE A 52 -11.38 7.77 -16.55
N ASP A 53 -11.91 6.68 -16.01
CA ASP A 53 -13.14 6.65 -15.22
C ASP A 53 -13.00 5.84 -13.91
N GLY A 54 -11.82 5.27 -13.64
CA GLY A 54 -11.59 4.40 -12.49
C GLY A 54 -12.29 3.05 -12.61
N ALA A 55 -12.82 2.68 -13.78
CA ALA A 55 -13.49 1.40 -13.96
C ALA A 55 -12.51 0.23 -13.83
N LEU A 56 -12.96 -0.84 -13.18
CA LEU A 56 -12.20 -2.08 -13.03
C LEU A 56 -12.02 -2.75 -14.39
N ILE A 57 -10.77 -3.02 -14.76
CA ILE A 57 -10.39 -3.73 -15.98
C ILE A 57 -10.20 -5.21 -15.61
N PRO A 58 -10.92 -6.15 -16.26
CA PRO A 58 -10.80 -7.57 -15.97
C PRO A 58 -9.41 -8.09 -16.35
N VAL A 59 -9.00 -9.20 -15.72
CA VAL A 59 -7.73 -9.86 -16.03
C VAL A 59 -7.71 -10.26 -17.52
N PRO A 60 -6.65 -9.95 -18.27
CA PRO A 60 -6.55 -10.34 -19.67
C PRO A 60 -6.73 -11.84 -19.88
N ASN A 61 -7.52 -12.24 -20.88
CA ASN A 61 -7.87 -13.64 -21.13
C ASN A 61 -6.66 -14.59 -21.27
N HIS A 62 -5.50 -14.10 -21.72
CA HIS A 62 -4.30 -14.94 -21.86
C HIS A 62 -3.65 -15.32 -20.51
N TYR A 63 -4.08 -14.70 -19.41
CA TYR A 63 -3.72 -15.06 -18.04
C TYR A 63 -4.76 -15.92 -17.35
N VAL A 64 -5.86 -16.26 -18.02
CA VAL A 64 -7.00 -16.96 -17.43
C VAL A 64 -7.20 -18.29 -18.16
N PRO A 65 -7.40 -19.41 -17.46
CA PRO A 65 -7.72 -20.68 -18.10
C PRO A 65 -8.92 -20.55 -19.03
N GLU A 66 -8.86 -21.17 -20.21
CA GLU A 66 -9.91 -21.11 -21.23
C GLU A 66 -11.30 -21.47 -20.66
N ALA A 67 -11.36 -22.49 -19.79
CA ALA A 67 -12.59 -22.89 -19.12
C ALA A 67 -13.25 -21.76 -18.30
N MET A 68 -12.46 -20.95 -17.57
CA MET A 68 -13.02 -19.82 -16.81
C MET A 68 -13.54 -18.73 -17.73
N VAL A 69 -12.88 -18.50 -18.86
CA VAL A 69 -13.36 -17.57 -19.90
C VAL A 69 -14.67 -18.06 -20.50
N GLU A 70 -14.77 -19.35 -20.84
CA GLU A 70 -15.99 -19.98 -21.36
C GLU A 70 -17.15 -19.91 -20.37
N TRP A 71 -16.89 -20.02 -19.06
CA TRP A 71 -17.91 -19.91 -18.02
C TRP A 71 -18.27 -18.48 -17.64
N GLY A 72 -17.61 -17.47 -18.23
CA GLY A 72 -17.80 -16.06 -17.86
C GLY A 72 -17.33 -15.76 -16.43
N GLN A 73 -16.40 -16.55 -15.90
CA GLN A 73 -15.83 -16.43 -14.55
C GLN A 73 -14.43 -15.82 -14.60
N VAL A 74 -14.23 -14.80 -15.44
CA VAL A 74 -12.95 -14.08 -15.52
C VAL A 74 -12.74 -13.32 -14.21
N PRO A 75 -11.62 -13.54 -13.50
CA PRO A 75 -11.37 -12.84 -12.26
C PRO A 75 -11.08 -11.36 -12.52
N ASN A 76 -11.42 -10.52 -11.55
CA ASN A 76 -11.20 -9.07 -11.62
C ASN A 76 -9.84 -8.64 -11.08
N GLY A 77 -9.04 -9.58 -10.59
CA GLY A 77 -7.72 -9.34 -10.05
C GLY A 77 -6.97 -10.65 -9.90
N LEU A 78 -5.68 -10.55 -9.61
CA LEU A 78 -4.79 -11.69 -9.40
C LEU A 78 -4.31 -11.68 -7.95
N GLU A 79 -4.13 -12.86 -7.39
CA GLU A 79 -3.49 -13.01 -6.09
C GLU A 79 -1.98 -12.72 -6.24
N CYS A 80 -1.38 -12.08 -5.24
CA CYS A 80 0.04 -11.78 -5.27
C CYS A 80 0.69 -11.87 -3.88
N ILE A 81 1.97 -12.22 -3.88
CA ILE A 81 2.84 -12.17 -2.71
C ILE A 81 3.99 -11.21 -3.01
N VAL A 82 4.23 -10.26 -2.11
CA VAL A 82 5.25 -9.23 -2.24
C VAL A 82 6.24 -9.38 -1.10
N SER A 83 7.51 -9.55 -1.44
CA SER A 83 8.62 -9.54 -0.49
C SER A 83 9.47 -8.31 -0.73
N GLU A 84 9.71 -7.51 0.30
CA GLU A 84 10.53 -6.30 0.23
C GLU A 84 11.67 -6.39 1.23
N ASP A 85 12.89 -6.06 0.82
CA ASP A 85 14.07 -6.04 1.68
C ASP A 85 14.97 -4.85 1.33
N LEU A 86 15.69 -4.31 2.32
CA LEU A 86 16.68 -3.27 2.08
C LEU A 86 18.03 -3.95 1.82
N VAL A 87 18.59 -3.74 0.64
CA VAL A 87 19.86 -4.32 0.21
C VAL A 87 20.90 -3.23 -0.06
N GLU A 88 22.16 -3.56 0.14
CA GLU A 88 23.28 -2.71 -0.27
C GLU A 88 23.62 -3.00 -1.73
N ALA A 89 23.71 -1.96 -2.57
CA ALA A 89 24.13 -2.10 -3.95
C ALA A 89 25.59 -2.54 -4.01
N GLU A 90 25.89 -3.61 -4.76
CA GLU A 90 27.25 -4.11 -5.00
C GLU A 90 28.02 -3.19 -5.97
N ASN A 91 28.29 -1.94 -5.57
CA ASN A 91 29.20 -1.05 -6.29
C ASN A 91 30.40 -0.72 -5.40
N GLU A 92 31.61 -1.03 -5.89
CA GLU A 92 32.87 -0.99 -5.13
C GLU A 92 33.25 0.40 -4.58
N ASN A 93 32.58 1.47 -5.00
CA ASN A 93 32.99 2.84 -4.68
C ASN A 93 31.97 3.67 -3.88
N ASP A 94 30.69 3.29 -3.82
CA ASP A 94 29.65 3.97 -3.03
C ASP A 94 28.53 2.98 -2.68
N ALA A 95 28.47 2.54 -1.42
CA ALA A 95 27.40 1.68 -0.93
C ALA A 95 26.09 2.48 -0.90
N LYS A 96 25.30 2.37 -1.97
CA LYS A 96 23.95 2.91 -2.02
C LYS A 96 22.95 1.87 -1.53
N GLN A 97 22.05 2.26 -0.64
CA GLN A 97 20.95 1.41 -0.21
C GLN A 97 19.85 1.40 -1.27
N MET A 98 19.31 0.23 -1.54
CA MET A 98 18.21 0.03 -2.49
C MET A 98 17.18 -0.93 -1.89
N TRP A 99 15.90 -0.69 -2.18
CA TRP A 99 14.86 -1.66 -1.87
C TRP A 99 14.80 -2.72 -2.96
N GLU A 100 15.04 -3.97 -2.58
CA GLU A 100 14.75 -5.13 -3.42
C GLU A 100 13.31 -5.57 -3.19
N ARG A 101 12.49 -5.51 -4.24
CA ARG A 101 11.12 -6.00 -4.24
C ARG A 101 10.99 -7.21 -5.14
N ASN A 102 10.45 -8.29 -4.61
CA ASN A 102 10.07 -9.48 -5.36
C ASN A 102 8.53 -9.60 -5.33
N VAL A 103 7.90 -9.59 -6.50
CA VAL A 103 6.46 -9.80 -6.66
C VAL A 103 6.23 -11.16 -7.31
N VAL A 104 5.52 -12.03 -6.62
CA VAL A 104 5.05 -13.32 -7.14
C VAL A 104 3.55 -13.18 -7.40
N THR A 105 3.15 -13.17 -8.67
CA THR A 105 1.74 -13.18 -9.08
C THR A 105 1.30 -14.61 -9.28
N ILE A 106 0.18 -14.99 -8.67
CA ILE A 106 -0.41 -16.32 -8.77
C ILE A 106 -1.43 -16.31 -9.91
N MET A 107 -1.33 -17.29 -10.80
CA MET A 107 -2.20 -17.43 -11.95
C MET A 107 -3.47 -18.20 -11.57
N PRO A 108 -4.66 -17.82 -12.09
CA PRO A 108 -5.87 -18.59 -11.87
C PRO A 108 -5.74 -19.98 -12.47
N GLU A 109 -6.29 -20.98 -11.77
CA GLU A 109 -6.28 -22.37 -12.22
C GLU A 109 -7.65 -23.03 -12.04
N VAL A 110 -7.91 -24.09 -12.82
CA VAL A 110 -9.10 -24.94 -12.71
C VAL A 110 -8.68 -26.39 -12.43
N GLY A 111 -9.36 -27.04 -11.47
CA GLY A 111 -9.13 -28.46 -11.18
C GLY A 111 -9.23 -28.81 -9.69
N CYS A 112 -9.35 -30.10 -9.38
CA CYS A 112 -9.55 -30.61 -8.02
C CYS A 112 -8.24 -30.91 -7.27
N GLY A 113 -7.09 -30.50 -7.79
CA GLY A 113 -5.76 -30.81 -7.25
C GLY A 113 -4.80 -29.65 -7.42
N LEU A 114 -5.12 -28.50 -6.80
CA LEU A 114 -4.34 -27.26 -6.83
C LEU A 114 -3.06 -27.35 -5.97
N ASP A 115 -2.36 -28.47 -6.10
CA ASP A 115 -1.01 -28.63 -5.59
C ASP A 115 -0.10 -28.10 -6.70
N ASN A 116 0.52 -26.93 -6.49
CA ASN A 116 1.38 -26.17 -7.43
C ASN A 116 0.66 -25.21 -8.39
N LEU A 117 0.18 -24.09 -7.86
CA LEU A 117 -0.31 -22.99 -8.67
C LEU A 117 0.80 -22.43 -9.57
N ASP A 118 0.48 -22.14 -10.83
CA ASP A 118 1.36 -21.40 -11.73
C ASP A 118 1.59 -19.97 -11.22
N THR A 119 2.81 -19.47 -11.40
CA THR A 119 3.22 -18.17 -10.87
C THR A 119 4.13 -17.42 -11.83
N MET A 120 3.97 -16.09 -11.88
CA MET A 120 4.92 -15.18 -12.51
C MET A 120 5.71 -14.44 -11.44
N LYS A 121 7.03 -14.36 -11.61
CA LYS A 121 7.91 -13.62 -10.70
C LYS A 121 8.49 -12.38 -11.38
N ASN A 122 8.40 -11.25 -10.69
CA ASN A 122 9.03 -9.99 -11.07
C ASN A 122 9.94 -9.51 -9.93
N GLN A 123 11.14 -9.04 -10.25
CA GLN A 123 12.09 -8.47 -9.30
C GLN A 123 12.37 -7.03 -9.71
N GLN A 124 12.31 -6.13 -8.73
CA GLN A 124 12.50 -4.69 -8.91
C GLN A 124 13.49 -4.18 -7.87
N PHE A 125 14.30 -3.20 -8.27
CA PHE A 125 15.22 -2.49 -7.38
C PHE A 125 14.85 -1.02 -7.39
N ILE A 126 14.59 -0.46 -6.21
CA ILE A 126 14.15 0.92 -6.05
C ILE A 126 15.22 1.66 -5.26
N PRO A 127 15.88 2.68 -5.83
CA PRO A 127 16.83 3.51 -5.08
C PRO A 127 16.15 4.07 -3.83
N ASN A 128 16.82 3.99 -2.67
CA ASN A 128 16.22 4.48 -1.43
C ASN A 128 16.00 6.00 -1.47
N GLU A 129 16.82 6.74 -2.21
CA GLU A 129 16.63 8.19 -2.45
C GLU A 129 15.32 8.52 -3.17
N ASN A 130 14.73 7.57 -3.91
CA ASN A 130 13.46 7.80 -4.61
C ASN A 130 12.24 7.56 -3.72
N VAL A 131 12.45 7.12 -2.48
CA VAL A 131 11.40 6.76 -1.54
C VAL A 131 11.25 7.84 -0.48
N ASN A 132 10.12 8.53 -0.51
CA ASN A 132 9.71 9.41 0.58
C ASN A 132 8.76 8.65 1.50
N THR A 133 8.98 8.69 2.81
CA THR A 133 8.08 8.10 3.81
C THR A 133 7.64 9.13 4.82
N ILE A 134 6.34 9.19 5.10
CA ILE A 134 5.80 9.96 6.23
C ILE A 134 4.96 9.03 7.10
N SER A 135 5.09 9.18 8.41
CA SER A 135 4.30 8.45 9.39
C SER A 135 3.32 9.42 10.05
N LEU A 136 2.03 9.25 9.80
CA LEU A 136 0.98 10.04 10.43
C LEU A 136 0.66 9.46 11.81
N LYS A 137 1.62 9.53 12.73
CA LYS A 137 1.45 9.10 14.14
C LYS A 137 0.98 10.25 15.04
N ASP A 138 1.28 11.49 14.65
CA ASP A 138 1.16 12.67 15.52
C ASP A 138 0.32 13.79 14.91
N VAL A 139 -0.51 13.50 13.89
CA VAL A 139 -1.54 14.47 13.51
C VAL A 139 -2.53 14.49 14.65
N LYS A 140 -2.34 15.45 15.56
CA LYS A 140 -3.28 15.78 16.63
C LYS A 140 -4.56 16.24 15.94
N ALA A 141 -5.40 15.29 15.51
CA ALA A 141 -6.80 15.57 15.25
C ALA A 141 -7.31 16.28 16.50
N HIS A 142 -8.03 17.39 16.30
CA HIS A 142 -8.57 18.26 17.34
C HIS A 142 -8.86 17.53 18.65
N ALA A 143 -8.44 18.13 19.75
CA ALA A 143 -8.38 17.60 21.11
C ALA A 143 -9.70 17.05 21.72
N GLN A 144 -10.74 16.82 20.93
CA GLN A 144 -12.02 16.24 21.34
C GLN A 144 -12.39 14.92 20.62
N VAL A 145 -11.71 14.53 19.53
CA VAL A 145 -12.00 13.25 18.80
C VAL A 145 -10.84 12.25 18.94
N GLN A 146 -10.18 12.24 20.10
CA GLN A 146 -8.93 11.48 20.32
C GLN A 146 -9.10 9.98 20.55
N ALA A 147 -10.33 9.44 20.58
CA ALA A 147 -10.53 8.10 21.15
C ALA A 147 -10.56 6.92 20.16
N GLN A 148 -10.82 7.09 18.85
CA GLN A 148 -11.37 5.94 18.10
C GLN A 148 -10.89 5.62 16.68
N ALA A 149 -9.83 6.24 16.14
CA ALA A 149 -9.15 5.64 14.99
C ALA A 149 -7.72 6.16 14.85
N GLN A 150 -6.80 5.68 15.69
CA GLN A 150 -5.36 5.84 15.45
C GLN A 150 -4.91 4.87 14.33
N ALA A 151 -5.57 4.94 13.17
CA ALA A 151 -5.04 4.29 11.99
C ALA A 151 -3.71 4.96 11.68
N GLN A 152 -2.59 4.33 12.04
CA GLN A 152 -1.28 4.85 11.74
C GLN A 152 -1.09 4.74 10.24
N VAL A 153 -1.26 5.87 9.54
CA VAL A 153 -1.10 5.90 8.09
C VAL A 153 0.34 6.22 7.75
N GLY A 154 1.04 5.18 7.32
CA GLY A 154 2.32 5.33 6.66
C GLY A 154 2.08 5.59 5.19
N VAL A 155 2.59 6.72 4.68
CA VAL A 155 2.57 7.02 3.25
C VAL A 155 3.96 6.89 2.68
N ALA A 156 4.09 6.14 1.58
CA ALA A 156 5.31 6.15 0.81
C ALA A 156 5.07 6.47 -0.65
N THR A 157 5.95 7.31 -1.23
CA THR A 157 5.97 7.56 -2.67
C THR A 157 7.27 7.12 -3.30
N ALA A 158 7.21 6.40 -4.42
CA ALA A 158 8.38 6.06 -5.22
C ALA A 158 8.23 6.57 -6.66
N PHE A 159 9.28 7.21 -7.17
CA PHE A 159 9.39 7.57 -8.59
C PHE A 159 10.41 6.66 -9.28
N LEU A 160 9.95 5.91 -10.29
CA LEU A 160 10.78 4.97 -11.04
C LEU A 160 11.07 5.58 -12.41
N THR A 161 12.34 5.88 -12.68
CA THR A 161 12.84 6.56 -13.89
C THR A 161 13.36 5.61 -14.96
N ASP A 162 13.12 4.30 -14.81
CA ASP A 162 13.41 3.32 -15.85
C ASP A 162 12.60 3.64 -17.14
N ALA A 163 12.68 2.79 -18.17
CA ALA A 163 12.00 2.96 -19.45
C ALA A 163 10.47 3.23 -19.36
N LYS A 164 9.87 3.11 -18.17
CA LYS A 164 8.49 3.50 -17.86
C LYS A 164 8.52 4.40 -16.61
N ARG A 165 8.28 5.70 -16.79
CA ARG A 165 8.05 6.63 -15.67
C ARG A 165 6.85 6.14 -14.87
N ARG A 166 7.05 5.84 -13.58
CA ARG A 166 5.99 5.33 -12.69
C ARG A 166 6.01 6.03 -11.35
N VAL A 167 4.84 6.45 -10.90
CA VAL A 167 4.59 6.96 -9.54
C VAL A 167 3.90 5.85 -8.77
N GLU A 168 4.41 5.55 -7.59
CA GLU A 168 3.78 4.64 -6.65
C GLU A 168 3.43 5.38 -5.37
N CYS A 169 2.24 5.12 -4.82
CA CYS A 169 1.80 5.63 -3.52
C CYS A 169 1.31 4.45 -2.68
N ILE A 170 1.76 4.36 -1.43
CA ILE A 170 1.42 3.29 -0.49
C ILE A 170 0.71 3.91 0.69
N PHE A 171 -0.46 3.40 1.06
CA PHE A 171 -1.11 3.68 2.34
C PHE A 171 -1.07 2.42 3.20
N VAL A 172 -0.55 2.54 4.41
CA VAL A 172 -0.66 1.48 5.43
C VAL A 172 -1.77 1.85 6.39
N VAL A 173 -2.67 0.92 6.68
CA VAL A 173 -3.77 1.11 7.62
C VAL A 173 -3.66 -0.01 8.65
N GLN A 174 -3.40 0.37 9.90
CA GLN A 174 -3.49 -0.55 11.03
C GLN A 174 -4.94 -0.58 11.52
N GLU A 175 -5.55 -1.76 11.48
CA GLU A 175 -6.87 -1.97 12.03
C GLU A 175 -6.70 -2.51 13.46
N ASP A 176 -7.27 -1.79 14.43
CA ASP A 176 -7.42 -2.31 15.77
C ASP A 176 -8.39 -3.49 15.68
N ASN A 177 -7.92 -4.68 16.05
CA ASN A 177 -8.80 -5.82 16.23
C ASN A 177 -9.74 -5.47 17.39
N LYS A 178 -10.92 -4.93 17.06
CA LYS A 178 -12.02 -4.86 18.00
C LYS A 178 -12.34 -6.30 18.34
N ASP A 179 -11.84 -6.74 19.50
CA ASP A 179 -11.96 -8.09 19.99
C ASP A 179 -13.40 -8.57 19.75
N SER A 180 -13.50 -9.70 19.05
CA SER A 180 -14.74 -10.44 18.88
C SER A 180 -15.17 -10.95 20.26
N ASP A 181 -15.72 -10.06 21.09
CA ASP A 181 -16.18 -10.29 22.46
C ASP A 181 -17.51 -11.07 22.50
N ASN A 182 -17.82 -11.78 21.42
CA ASN A 182 -18.90 -12.75 21.41
C ASN A 182 -18.33 -14.09 21.84
N GLY A 183 -18.32 -14.24 23.16
CA GLY A 183 -17.98 -15.45 23.86
C GLY A 183 -18.79 -16.67 23.45
N ASP A 184 -18.39 -17.76 24.10
CA ASP A 184 -18.96 -19.10 24.08
C ASP A 184 -18.38 -20.03 23.01
N TYR A 185 -17.07 -20.29 23.07
CA TYR A 185 -16.56 -21.62 22.73
C TYR A 185 -15.51 -22.11 23.73
N ASP A 186 -15.87 -23.24 24.30
CA ASP A 186 -15.20 -24.09 25.27
C ASP A 186 -13.89 -24.69 24.70
N ASP A 187 -12.97 -24.99 25.63
CA ASP A 187 -11.91 -26.00 25.55
C ASP A 187 -10.57 -25.70 24.82
N ASN A 188 -9.61 -25.23 25.65
CA ASN A 188 -8.18 -25.56 25.72
C ASN A 188 -7.25 -25.36 24.49
N THR A 189 -6.32 -24.39 24.69
CA THR A 189 -4.94 -24.30 24.15
C THR A 189 -4.70 -23.55 22.83
N SER A 190 -5.43 -22.47 22.55
CA SER A 190 -4.95 -21.46 21.60
C SER A 190 -4.44 -20.23 22.34
N ILE A 191 -3.12 -20.03 22.36
CA ILE A 191 -2.52 -18.74 22.67
C ILE A 191 -3.05 -17.77 21.60
N SER A 192 -4.05 -16.97 21.95
CA SER A 192 -4.56 -15.90 21.12
C SER A 192 -3.53 -14.76 21.15
N VAL A 193 -2.48 -14.88 20.33
CA VAL A 193 -1.64 -13.73 20.01
C VAL A 193 -2.55 -12.77 19.25
N SER A 194 -2.92 -11.65 19.86
CA SER A 194 -3.66 -10.57 19.21
C SER A 194 -2.76 -9.95 18.13
N THR A 195 -2.74 -10.53 16.94
CA THR A 195 -1.98 -9.98 15.82
C THR A 195 -2.82 -8.89 15.17
N SER A 196 -2.50 -7.63 15.46
CA SER A 196 -3.07 -6.49 14.73
C SER A 196 -2.87 -6.72 13.23
N THR A 197 -3.95 -6.63 12.47
CA THR A 197 -3.87 -6.81 11.01
C THR A 197 -3.48 -5.48 10.38
N THR A 198 -2.30 -5.46 9.78
CA THR A 198 -1.85 -4.32 8.97
C THR A 198 -2.23 -4.55 7.52
N THR A 199 -3.13 -3.71 7.01
CA THR A 199 -3.54 -3.67 5.60
C THR A 199 -2.76 -2.59 4.87
N ARG A 200 -2.35 -2.87 3.63
CA ARG A 200 -1.58 -1.98 2.78
C ARG A 200 -2.26 -1.83 1.43
N TYR A 201 -2.50 -0.59 1.02
CA TYR A 201 -2.98 -0.22 -0.31
C TYR A 201 -1.83 0.37 -1.10
N ARG A 202 -1.45 -0.27 -2.21
CA ARG A 202 -0.41 0.21 -3.12
C ARG A 202 -1.06 0.64 -4.43
N ILE A 203 -0.92 1.91 -4.77
CA ILE A 203 -1.41 2.51 -6.02
C ILE A 203 -0.21 2.75 -6.91
N SER A 204 -0.28 2.32 -8.16
CA SER A 204 0.81 2.40 -9.12
C SER A 204 0.33 2.96 -10.44
N ILE A 205 0.87 4.11 -10.81
CA ILE A 205 0.44 4.91 -11.93
C ILE A 205 1.61 5.06 -12.89
N ASN A 206 1.45 4.52 -14.09
CA ASN A 206 2.40 4.75 -15.16
C ASN A 206 2.14 6.12 -15.79
N LEU A 207 3.20 6.77 -16.26
CA LEU A 207 3.13 8.06 -16.94
C LEU A 207 3.65 7.94 -18.38
N HIS A 208 3.11 8.78 -19.25
CA HIS A 208 3.69 9.06 -20.56
C HIS A 208 4.91 9.98 -20.41
N GLU A 209 5.70 10.11 -21.48
CA GLU A 209 6.89 11.00 -21.50
C GLU A 209 6.53 12.46 -21.16
N ASN A 210 5.32 12.89 -21.52
CA ASN A 210 4.77 14.23 -21.26
C ASN A 210 4.04 14.34 -19.91
N ASN A 211 4.29 13.46 -18.95
CA ASN A 211 3.65 13.45 -17.63
C ASN A 211 2.13 13.19 -17.60
N GLN A 212 1.52 12.83 -18.72
CA GLN A 212 0.12 12.42 -18.71
C GLN A 212 -0.04 11.02 -18.11
N LEU A 213 -1.15 10.80 -17.41
CA LEU A 213 -1.50 9.48 -16.88
C LEU A 213 -1.60 8.47 -18.00
N ARG A 214 -0.95 7.32 -17.81
CA ARG A 214 -1.03 6.19 -18.72
C ARG A 214 -1.90 5.10 -18.10
N SER A 215 -2.92 4.67 -18.85
CA SER A 215 -3.71 3.49 -18.50
C SER A 215 -2.92 2.19 -18.73
N PRO A 216 -3.11 1.15 -17.90
CA PRO A 216 -3.93 1.11 -16.68
C PRO A 216 -3.20 1.62 -15.42
N ILE A 217 -3.99 1.84 -14.37
CA ILE A 217 -3.54 2.05 -12.99
C ILE A 217 -3.59 0.71 -12.26
N ASP A 218 -2.49 0.32 -11.64
CA ASP A 218 -2.44 -0.92 -10.85
C ASP A 218 -2.71 -0.57 -9.38
N MET A 219 -3.61 -1.30 -8.74
CA MET A 219 -3.86 -1.19 -7.31
C MET A 219 -3.72 -2.56 -6.65
N THR A 220 -2.99 -2.62 -5.55
CA THR A 220 -2.82 -3.84 -4.76
C THR A 220 -3.31 -3.61 -3.33
N LYS A 221 -4.18 -4.49 -2.84
CA LYS A 221 -4.58 -4.56 -1.43
C LYS A 221 -3.86 -5.76 -0.82
N GLU A 222 -3.03 -5.53 0.17
CA GLU A 222 -2.12 -6.51 0.73
C GLU A 222 -2.20 -6.52 2.25
N ARG A 223 -2.05 -7.69 2.87
CA ARG A 223 -1.92 -7.86 4.31
C ARG A 223 -0.49 -8.27 4.61
N LYS A 224 0.10 -7.72 5.68
CA LYS A 224 1.43 -8.14 6.14
C LYS A 224 1.38 -9.58 6.68
N THR A 225 2.30 -10.43 6.21
CA THR A 225 2.39 -11.85 6.60
C THR A 225 3.65 -12.18 7.38
N SER A 226 4.70 -11.36 7.25
CA SER A 226 5.97 -11.49 7.98
C SER A 226 6.68 -10.14 8.04
N ASP A 227 7.37 -9.86 9.14
CA ASP A 227 8.28 -8.71 9.24
C ASP A 227 9.60 -8.96 8.50
N GLU A 228 9.97 -10.23 8.34
CA GLU A 228 11.15 -10.64 7.60
C GLU A 228 10.80 -10.97 6.15
N SER A 229 11.59 -10.46 5.22
CA SER A 229 11.43 -10.72 3.79
C SER A 229 11.86 -12.12 3.42
N SER A 230 11.00 -12.87 2.73
CA SER A 230 11.42 -14.13 2.11
C SER A 230 12.23 -13.93 0.83
N LYS A 231 12.42 -12.70 0.35
CA LYS A 231 13.11 -12.39 -0.92
C LYS A 231 12.49 -13.13 -2.12
N GLY A 232 11.17 -13.33 -2.07
CA GLY A 232 10.42 -14.11 -3.05
C GLY A 232 10.88 -15.57 -3.15
N THR A 233 11.34 -16.16 -2.04
CA THR A 233 11.64 -17.59 -1.96
C THR A 233 10.46 -18.43 -1.50
N ILE A 234 9.37 -17.82 -1.06
CA ILE A 234 8.13 -18.50 -0.66
C ILE A 234 7.54 -19.40 -1.76
N ALA A 235 7.81 -19.09 -3.02
CA ALA A 235 7.42 -19.89 -4.19
C ALA A 235 8.54 -20.82 -4.71
N LYS A 236 9.76 -20.79 -4.15
CA LYS A 236 10.88 -21.62 -4.60
C LYS A 236 10.76 -23.03 -4.00
N GLY A 237 10.72 -24.04 -4.87
CA GLY A 237 10.76 -25.46 -4.48
C GLY A 237 9.57 -26.30 -4.95
N GLY A 238 8.60 -25.70 -5.66
CA GLY A 238 7.30 -26.33 -5.90
C GLY A 238 6.44 -26.26 -4.65
N GLY A 239 5.13 -26.07 -4.80
CA GLY A 239 4.18 -26.19 -3.69
C GLY A 239 3.61 -24.89 -3.15
N LEU A 240 3.50 -23.82 -3.95
CA LEU A 240 2.52 -22.80 -3.60
C LEU A 240 1.13 -23.37 -3.92
N ASP A 241 0.51 -23.99 -2.92
CA ASP A 241 -0.86 -24.49 -3.00
C ASP A 241 -1.87 -23.40 -2.66
N SER A 242 -3.11 -23.57 -3.13
CA SER A 242 -4.22 -22.64 -2.86
C SER A 242 -4.46 -22.43 -1.36
N ARG A 243 -4.21 -23.44 -0.54
CA ARG A 243 -4.39 -23.36 0.92
C ARG A 243 -3.38 -22.41 1.57
N THR A 244 -2.15 -22.41 1.07
CA THR A 244 -1.07 -21.54 1.53
C THR A 244 -1.36 -20.11 1.14
N VAL A 245 -1.77 -19.86 -0.11
CA VAL A 245 -2.17 -18.53 -0.57
C VAL A 245 -3.36 -18.01 0.24
N ALA A 246 -4.40 -18.83 0.42
CA ALA A 246 -5.57 -18.48 1.23
C ALA A 246 -5.20 -18.11 2.67
N ARG A 247 -4.25 -18.82 3.27
CA ARG A 247 -3.78 -18.53 4.64
C ARG A 247 -3.00 -17.22 4.70
N LEU A 248 -2.20 -16.92 3.68
CA LEU A 248 -1.39 -15.70 3.62
C LEU A 248 -2.25 -14.46 3.38
N ILE A 249 -3.19 -14.53 2.43
CA ILE A 249 -4.13 -13.45 2.14
C ILE A 249 -5.09 -13.22 3.32
N GLY A 250 -5.49 -14.28 4.01
CA GLY A 250 -6.51 -14.25 5.05
C GLY A 250 -7.85 -14.75 4.52
N LYS A 251 -8.59 -15.49 5.35
CA LYS A 251 -9.88 -16.09 4.97
C LYS A 251 -10.94 -15.02 4.67
N GLU A 252 -10.80 -13.88 5.32
CA GLU A 252 -11.61 -12.69 5.17
C GLU A 252 -11.51 -12.07 3.79
N ASP A 253 -10.39 -12.25 3.08
CA ASP A 253 -10.17 -11.66 1.76
C ASP A 253 -10.06 -12.71 0.66
N PHE A 254 -9.67 -13.95 0.98
CA PHE A 254 -9.58 -15.06 0.03
C PHE A 254 -10.96 -15.39 -0.59
N ASN A 255 -11.02 -15.47 -1.92
CA ASN A 255 -12.25 -15.59 -2.74
C ASN A 255 -13.21 -14.39 -2.74
N LYS A 256 -12.83 -13.25 -2.17
CA LYS A 256 -13.60 -12.02 -2.37
C LYS A 256 -13.16 -11.34 -3.66
N PRO A 257 -14.09 -10.76 -4.44
CA PRO A 257 -13.68 -9.87 -5.51
C PRO A 257 -12.85 -8.73 -4.92
N PHE A 258 -11.85 -8.24 -5.65
CA PHE A 258 -11.01 -7.12 -5.22
C PHE A 258 -11.87 -5.93 -4.73
N CYS A 259 -13.00 -5.69 -5.39
CA CYS A 259 -14.02 -4.76 -4.95
C CYS A 259 -15.40 -5.13 -5.51
N ASN A 260 -16.45 -4.57 -4.91
CA ASN A 260 -17.82 -4.67 -5.43
C ASN A 260 -18.12 -3.63 -6.53
N GLY A 261 -17.10 -2.98 -7.09
CA GLY A 261 -17.23 -2.10 -8.27
C GLY A 261 -17.73 -0.67 -8.00
N ASN A 262 -18.05 -0.30 -6.77
CA ASN A 262 -18.46 1.07 -6.45
C ASN A 262 -17.32 1.80 -5.74
N GLY A 263 -16.78 2.83 -6.38
CA GLY A 263 -15.96 3.82 -5.69
C GLY A 263 -16.82 4.80 -4.89
N TYR A 264 -16.18 5.71 -4.17
CA TYR A 264 -16.87 6.71 -3.37
C TYR A 264 -17.61 7.73 -4.26
N ASP A 265 -18.82 8.15 -3.88
CA ASP A 265 -19.51 9.22 -4.61
C ASP A 265 -18.83 10.56 -4.32
N VAL A 266 -18.16 11.11 -5.34
CA VAL A 266 -17.38 12.36 -5.25
C VAL A 266 -18.25 13.55 -4.86
N SER A 267 -19.55 13.54 -5.18
CA SER A 267 -20.47 14.63 -4.79
C SER A 267 -20.60 14.74 -3.26
N ARG A 268 -20.44 13.63 -2.53
CA ARG A 268 -20.44 13.61 -1.06
C ARG A 268 -19.20 14.29 -0.47
N LEU A 269 -18.19 14.59 -1.28
CA LEU A 269 -16.97 15.28 -0.85
C LEU A 269 -17.08 16.81 -0.99
N GLU A 270 -18.16 17.34 -1.57
CA GLU A 270 -18.38 18.78 -1.67
C GLU A 270 -18.65 19.42 -0.30
N GLY A 271 -18.21 20.65 -0.09
CA GLY A 271 -18.44 21.40 1.14
C GLY A 271 -17.15 21.90 1.80
N LYS A 272 -17.24 22.18 3.10
CA LYS A 272 -16.14 22.75 3.88
C LYS A 272 -15.22 21.66 4.44
N TRP A 273 -13.93 21.85 4.24
CA TRP A 273 -12.86 21.01 4.75
C TRP A 273 -11.92 21.86 5.59
N THR A 274 -11.55 21.36 6.76
CA THR A 274 -10.49 21.93 7.59
C THR A 274 -9.19 21.21 7.26
N ILE A 275 -8.16 21.96 6.88
CA ILE A 275 -6.83 21.42 6.58
C ILE A 275 -5.99 21.52 7.84
N SER A 276 -5.55 20.37 8.36
CA SER A 276 -4.51 20.32 9.38
C SER A 276 -3.17 20.16 8.67
N ASN A 277 -2.26 21.12 8.86
CA ASN A 277 -0.88 20.97 8.39
C ASN A 277 -0.25 19.78 9.14
N ILE A 278 0.32 18.85 8.38
CA ILE A 278 1.06 17.74 8.96
C ILE A 278 2.44 18.30 9.28
N ASP A 279 2.80 18.32 10.55
CA ASP A 279 4.13 18.74 10.97
C ASP A 279 5.11 17.61 10.61
N ILE A 280 5.82 17.76 9.48
CA ILE A 280 6.60 16.68 8.87
C ILE A 280 7.88 16.39 9.66
N ASP A 281 8.39 17.36 10.41
CA ASP A 281 9.77 17.30 10.90
C ASP A 281 9.93 17.11 12.41
N GLY A 282 8.88 17.20 13.23
CA GLY A 282 9.00 17.12 14.69
C GLY A 282 10.07 18.07 15.27
N LYS A 283 10.51 19.06 14.48
CA LYS A 283 11.39 20.11 14.93
C LYS A 283 10.49 21.06 15.68
N GLU A 284 10.32 20.77 16.96
CA GLU A 284 10.11 21.81 17.94
C GLU A 284 11.26 22.79 17.76
N ASP A 285 11.07 23.79 16.90
CA ASP A 285 11.95 24.94 16.80
C ASP A 285 11.81 25.64 18.14
N GLY A 286 12.62 25.22 19.12
CA GLY A 286 12.56 25.58 20.53
C GLY A 286 12.94 27.03 20.81
N ASN A 287 12.58 27.94 19.91
CA ASN A 287 12.72 29.36 20.11
C ASN A 287 11.36 29.95 20.46
N GLY A 288 10.91 29.63 21.68
CA GLY A 288 9.68 30.15 22.26
C GLY A 288 9.65 31.67 22.25
N SER A 289 8.86 32.24 21.35
CA SER A 289 8.20 33.52 21.62
C SER A 289 6.97 33.20 22.45
N ASN A 290 7.01 33.55 23.73
CA ASN A 290 5.85 33.52 24.64
C ASN A 290 4.85 34.66 24.33
N ASP A 291 4.56 34.90 23.05
CA ASP A 291 3.53 35.87 22.69
C ASP A 291 2.21 35.09 22.63
N ASP A 292 1.40 35.27 23.68
CA ASP A 292 0.10 34.64 24.00
C ASP A 292 -1.02 34.90 22.96
N ASP A 293 -0.73 34.80 21.67
CA ASP A 293 -1.70 34.92 20.58
C ASP A 293 -1.89 33.53 19.92
N ASP A 294 -2.40 32.58 20.73
CA ASP A 294 -2.67 31.16 20.42
C ASP A 294 -3.87 30.97 19.47
N GLY A 295 -3.93 31.78 18.40
CA GLY A 295 -4.83 31.54 17.29
C GLY A 295 -4.23 30.50 16.36
N ASP A 296 -4.41 29.21 16.66
CA ASP A 296 -4.24 28.15 15.66
C ASP A 296 -5.26 28.41 14.54
N ASP A 297 -4.88 29.20 13.54
CA ASP A 297 -5.72 29.56 12.41
C ASP A 297 -6.03 28.29 11.59
N GLU A 298 -7.16 27.66 11.91
CA GLU A 298 -7.70 26.56 11.12
C GLU A 298 -7.92 27.03 9.67
N ILE A 299 -7.20 26.40 8.73
CA ILE A 299 -7.37 26.68 7.31
C ILE A 299 -8.62 25.97 6.82
N VAL A 300 -9.73 26.70 6.72
CA VAL A 300 -10.98 26.18 6.16
C VAL A 300 -11.05 26.46 4.65
N VAL A 301 -11.23 25.40 3.86
CA VAL A 301 -11.34 25.46 2.40
C VAL A 301 -12.69 24.90 1.96
N GLU A 302 -13.38 25.60 1.07
CA GLU A 302 -14.62 25.14 0.44
C GLU A 302 -14.32 24.46 -0.91
N ARG A 303 -14.77 23.21 -1.07
CA ARG A 303 -14.57 22.40 -2.28
C ARG A 303 -15.92 22.19 -2.98
N GLY A 304 -16.10 22.79 -4.15
CA GLY A 304 -17.28 22.58 -5.01
C GLY A 304 -17.06 21.52 -6.08
N SER A 305 -18.07 21.28 -6.92
CA SER A 305 -18.01 20.33 -8.05
C SER A 305 -16.80 20.55 -8.97
N ASP A 306 -16.48 21.82 -9.24
CA ASP A 306 -15.42 22.22 -10.18
C ASP A 306 -14.01 21.92 -9.66
N TYR A 307 -13.85 21.76 -8.33
CA TYR A 307 -12.59 21.30 -7.75
C TYR A 307 -12.34 19.83 -8.07
N TRP A 308 -13.40 19.02 -8.05
CA TRP A 308 -13.31 17.59 -8.29
C TRP A 308 -13.24 17.26 -9.77
N ASN A 309 -14.06 17.91 -10.59
CA ASN A 309 -14.09 17.63 -12.02
C ASN A 309 -14.33 18.92 -12.82
N ASN A 310 -13.45 19.19 -13.77
CA ASN A 310 -13.62 20.22 -14.79
C ASN A 310 -12.79 19.85 -16.04
N ASP A 311 -12.74 20.70 -17.07
CA ASP A 311 -12.02 20.38 -18.31
C ASP A 311 -10.52 20.03 -18.11
N ASN A 312 -9.91 20.64 -17.09
CA ASN A 312 -8.51 20.47 -16.72
C ASN A 312 -8.28 19.44 -15.61
N ILE A 313 -9.32 19.07 -14.85
CA ILE A 313 -9.21 18.20 -13.68
C ILE A 313 -10.05 16.95 -13.86
N SER A 314 -9.44 15.79 -13.67
CA SER A 314 -10.14 14.51 -13.67
C SER A 314 -9.95 13.83 -12.33
N THR A 315 -11.04 13.60 -11.60
CA THR A 315 -11.06 12.79 -10.38
C THR A 315 -11.80 11.49 -10.64
N PHE A 316 -11.20 10.38 -10.24
CA PHE A 316 -11.87 9.09 -10.21
C PHE A 316 -11.58 8.37 -8.90
N THR A 317 -12.50 7.50 -8.54
CA THR A 317 -12.51 6.79 -7.27
C THR A 317 -12.13 5.35 -7.51
N LEU A 318 -11.16 4.87 -6.75
CA LEU A 318 -10.77 3.47 -6.71
C LEU A 318 -11.35 2.81 -5.46
N PRO A 319 -11.40 1.47 -5.40
CA PRO A 319 -11.77 0.74 -4.20
C PRO A 319 -10.91 1.09 -2.98
N GLY A 320 -11.35 0.69 -1.79
CA GLY A 320 -10.59 0.96 -0.55
C GLY A 320 -10.56 2.46 -0.20
N ASN A 321 -11.58 3.21 -0.62
CA ASN A 321 -11.72 4.64 -0.35
C ASN A 321 -10.58 5.49 -0.91
N ILE A 322 -9.99 5.07 -2.03
CA ILE A 322 -8.90 5.77 -2.68
C ILE A 322 -9.45 6.73 -3.74
N LEU A 323 -8.94 7.95 -3.77
CA LEU A 323 -9.18 8.93 -4.82
C LEU A 323 -7.90 9.17 -5.61
N VAL A 324 -8.03 9.31 -6.93
CA VAL A 324 -6.96 9.81 -7.78
C VAL A 324 -7.49 11.02 -8.52
N ARG A 325 -6.84 12.17 -8.32
CA ARG A 325 -7.12 13.40 -9.03
C ARG A 325 -5.91 13.85 -9.83
N PHE A 326 -6.13 14.22 -11.08
CA PHE A 326 -5.08 14.73 -11.97
C PHE A 326 -5.48 16.07 -12.57
N CYS A 327 -4.62 17.07 -12.38
CA CYS A 327 -4.75 18.40 -12.98
C CYS A 327 -3.82 18.50 -14.20
N LYS A 328 -4.40 18.51 -15.41
CA LYS A 328 -3.67 18.51 -16.68
C LYS A 328 -2.83 19.76 -16.89
N SER A 329 -3.32 20.93 -16.44
CA SER A 329 -2.68 22.22 -16.72
C SER A 329 -1.45 22.48 -15.86
N SER A 330 -1.39 21.90 -14.67
CA SER A 330 -0.28 22.04 -13.73
C SER A 330 0.49 20.73 -13.51
N CYS A 331 0.19 19.70 -14.30
CA CYS A 331 0.73 18.34 -14.16
C CYS A 331 0.71 17.83 -12.71
N LEU A 332 -0.33 18.19 -11.94
CA LEU A 332 -0.43 17.86 -10.52
C LEU A 332 -1.15 16.53 -10.38
N LEU A 333 -0.49 15.56 -9.76
CA LEU A 333 -1.10 14.28 -9.38
C LEU A 333 -1.40 14.30 -7.88
N GLU A 334 -2.62 13.95 -7.55
CA GLU A 334 -3.05 13.76 -6.18
C GLU A 334 -3.63 12.37 -5.99
N ILE A 335 -3.20 11.69 -4.93
CA ILE A 335 -3.72 10.39 -4.51
C ILE A 335 -4.16 10.56 -3.05
N SER A 336 -5.43 10.29 -2.76
CA SER A 336 -5.97 10.42 -1.41
C SER A 336 -6.54 9.10 -0.88
N LEU A 337 -6.49 8.92 0.44
CA LEU A 337 -7.24 7.90 1.17
C LEU A 337 -8.33 8.58 2.01
N LEU A 338 -9.59 8.14 1.86
CA LEU A 338 -10.70 8.58 2.70
C LEU A 338 -10.92 7.60 3.87
N GLN A 339 -11.10 8.15 5.05
CA GLN A 339 -11.45 7.42 6.27
C GLN A 339 -12.71 8.04 6.85
N THR A 340 -13.74 7.23 7.06
CA THR A 340 -14.97 7.66 7.73
C THR A 340 -14.93 7.16 9.16
N SER A 341 -15.09 8.07 10.12
CA SER A 341 -15.33 7.71 11.52
C SER A 341 -16.80 7.99 11.83
N THR A 342 -17.54 6.95 12.17
CA THR A 342 -18.81 7.11 12.87
C THR A 342 -18.49 7.51 14.30
N GLY A 343 -19.12 8.57 14.80
CA GLY A 343 -19.07 8.90 16.22
C GLY A 343 -19.49 7.69 17.07
N ASP A 344 -19.03 7.62 18.30
CA ASP A 344 -19.43 6.54 19.21
C ASP A 344 -20.95 6.64 19.41
N ASP A 345 -21.69 5.57 19.09
CA ASP A 345 -23.17 5.50 19.15
C ASP A 345 -23.75 5.71 20.58
N ASN A 346 -22.91 6.07 21.55
CA ASN A 346 -23.25 6.20 22.96
C ASN A 346 -23.82 7.58 23.34
N ASP A 347 -23.71 8.59 22.47
CA ASP A 347 -24.31 9.91 22.70
C ASP A 347 -25.52 10.09 21.76
N ASP A 348 -26.73 9.89 22.32
CA ASP A 348 -28.03 9.88 21.62
C ASP A 348 -28.41 11.18 20.87
N ASP A 349 -27.57 12.22 20.85
CA ASP A 349 -27.99 13.57 20.47
C ASP A 349 -27.34 14.22 19.23
N ASP A 350 -26.29 13.68 18.59
CA ASP A 350 -25.83 14.20 17.29
C ASP A 350 -25.04 13.13 16.49
N ASP A 351 -25.51 12.77 15.28
CA ASP A 351 -24.78 11.95 14.29
C ASP A 351 -23.58 12.75 13.73
N ASP A 352 -22.61 13.07 14.58
CA ASP A 352 -21.37 13.75 14.22
C ASP A 352 -20.43 12.76 13.51
N SER A 353 -20.82 12.38 12.29
CA SER A 353 -19.92 11.63 11.40
C SER A 353 -18.83 12.56 10.89
N PHE A 354 -17.57 12.09 10.92
CA PHE A 354 -16.45 12.82 10.36
C PHE A 354 -15.84 12.03 9.21
N MET A 355 -15.33 12.76 8.23
CA MET A 355 -14.58 12.21 7.12
C MET A 355 -13.19 12.83 7.11
N ASN A 356 -12.19 11.99 7.22
CA ASN A 356 -10.80 12.35 7.07
C ASN A 356 -10.33 11.98 5.67
N ARG A 357 -9.51 12.84 5.09
CA ARG A 357 -8.89 12.64 3.78
C ARG A 357 -7.40 12.87 3.93
N ILE A 358 -6.62 11.82 3.72
CA ILE A 358 -5.16 11.87 3.70
C ILE A 358 -4.74 12.09 2.26
N VAL A 359 -4.11 13.23 1.98
CA VAL A 359 -3.81 13.70 0.63
C VAL A 359 -2.31 13.61 0.38
N VAL A 360 -1.94 13.01 -0.75
CA VAL A 360 -0.57 12.98 -1.26
C VAL A 360 -0.57 13.72 -2.59
N THR A 361 0.16 14.82 -2.65
CA THR A 361 0.26 15.66 -3.84
C THR A 361 1.68 15.61 -4.39
N ARG A 362 1.81 15.43 -5.71
CA ARG A 362 3.10 15.51 -6.41
C ARG A 362 2.94 16.33 -7.68
N ASN A 363 3.83 17.31 -7.85
CA ASN A 363 4.03 17.96 -9.13
C ASN A 363 4.87 17.05 -10.04
N LEU A 364 4.36 16.70 -11.22
CA LEU A 364 5.05 15.81 -12.15
C LEU A 364 6.02 16.52 -13.11
N GLU A 365 5.95 17.86 -13.18
CA GLU A 365 6.93 18.66 -13.93
C GLU A 365 8.29 18.71 -13.23
N ASP A 366 8.27 18.60 -11.90
CA ASP A 366 9.49 18.46 -11.12
C ASP A 366 10.04 17.03 -11.32
N ASP A 367 11.36 16.90 -11.48
CA ASP A 367 12.04 15.63 -11.77
C ASP A 367 11.92 14.61 -10.61
N ALA A 368 12.84 13.64 -10.50
CA ALA A 368 12.85 12.69 -9.38
C ALA A 368 12.80 13.39 -8.00
N ASP A 369 13.39 14.59 -7.91
CA ASP A 369 13.45 15.45 -6.72
C ASP A 369 12.17 16.25 -6.46
N GLY A 370 11.11 16.06 -7.26
CA GLY A 370 9.87 16.80 -7.12
C GLY A 370 9.28 16.72 -5.73
N ASN A 371 8.90 17.88 -5.20
CA ASN A 371 8.33 18.01 -3.86
C ASN A 371 7.06 17.17 -3.77
N VAL A 372 7.03 16.27 -2.78
CA VAL A 372 5.83 15.54 -2.40
C VAL A 372 5.27 16.23 -1.18
N GLU A 373 4.03 16.70 -1.30
CA GLU A 373 3.31 17.36 -0.22
C GLU A 373 2.30 16.38 0.37
N TYR A 374 2.17 16.43 1.69
CA TYR A 374 1.22 15.62 2.45
C TYR A 374 0.31 16.56 3.23
N SER A 375 -1.00 16.31 3.21
CA SER A 375 -1.94 17.00 4.09
C SER A 375 -3.01 16.05 4.62
N MET A 376 -3.61 16.41 5.74
CA MET A 376 -4.81 15.78 6.24
C MET A 376 -5.93 16.82 6.23
N GLU A 377 -7.04 16.48 5.61
CA GLU A 377 -8.23 17.31 5.54
C GLU A 377 -9.37 16.60 6.30
N THR A 378 -10.13 17.35 7.09
CA THR A 378 -11.29 16.84 7.85
C THR A 378 -12.55 17.55 7.39
N LYS A 379 -13.62 16.79 7.15
CA LYS A 379 -14.96 17.30 6.86
C LYS A 379 -15.94 16.77 7.91
N LYS A 380 -16.72 17.68 8.50
CA LYS A 380 -17.88 17.33 9.33
C LYS A 380 -19.07 16.96 8.44
N GLY A 381 -19.69 15.81 8.74
CA GLY A 381 -20.76 15.18 7.97
C GLY A 381 -22.08 15.93 7.94
#